data_AF-A0A523JRL5-F1
#
_entry.id   AF-A0A523JRL5-F1
#
_cell.length_a   1.000
_cell.length_b   1.000
_cell.length_c   1.000
_cell.angle_alpha   90.00
_cell.angle_beta   90.00
_cell.angle_gamma   90.00
#
_symmetry.space_group_name_H-M   'P 1'
#
loop_
_entity.id
_entity.type
_entity.pdbx_description
1 polymer ?
#
loop_
_entity_poly.entity_id
_entity_poly.type
_entity_poly.pdbx_seq_one_letter_code
_entity_poly.pdbx_strand_id
1 'polypeptide(L)'
;MSISRSISAGFRVSAAPLTLLVLALGCGPGDEAGPSDDGPSPPTVEITTVQARTLRDMATFSGQLSAENSVMVKAETAGVVAEILFQEGEEVEAGQVLIRLRDAEQLARLREAEANLSLAKGVFNRTER
;
A
#
# COMPACT_ATOMS: atom_id res chain seq x y z
N MET A 1 12.86 23.97 7.66
CA MET A 1 12.28 25.30 7.40
C MET A 1 10.85 25.27 7.91
N SER A 2 10.57 26.09 8.93
CA SER A 2 9.37 26.11 9.76
C SER A 2 8.23 26.86 9.08
N ILE A 3 7.01 26.30 9.07
CA ILE A 3 5.74 27.01 8.81
C ILE A 3 4.67 26.25 9.59
N SER A 4 3.77 26.80 10.39
CA SER A 4 3.62 28.06 11.11
C SER A 4 2.39 27.81 11.99
N ARG A 5 2.50 28.03 13.30
CA ARG A 5 1.38 28.01 14.26
C ARG A 5 0.68 29.37 14.19
N SER A 6 -0.66 29.41 14.17
CA SER A 6 -1.48 30.37 14.95
C SER A 6 -2.89 30.56 14.37
N ILE A 7 -3.94 30.17 15.12
CA ILE A 7 -5.28 30.81 15.10
C ILE A 7 -5.85 30.58 16.52
N SER A 8 -5.47 31.41 17.50
CA SER A 8 -6.19 32.59 18.03
C SER A 8 -7.50 32.26 18.78
N ALA A 9 -7.40 32.36 20.11
CA ALA A 9 -8.48 32.28 21.09
C ALA A 9 -9.46 33.46 20.98
N GLY A 10 -10.73 33.19 21.28
CA GLY A 10 -11.78 34.20 21.37
C GLY A 10 -12.72 33.90 22.54
N PHE A 11 -12.24 34.16 23.76
CA PHE A 11 -13.00 34.13 25.00
C PHE A 11 -13.82 35.43 25.11
N ARG A 12 -15.15 35.33 25.24
CA ARG A 12 -16.00 36.47 25.64
C ARG A 12 -16.98 36.02 26.72
N VAL A 13 -16.55 36.14 27.97
CA VAL A 13 -17.41 36.23 29.15
C VAL A 13 -17.58 37.72 29.47
N SER A 14 -18.82 38.19 29.58
CA SER A 14 -19.11 39.51 30.16
C SER A 14 -20.39 39.41 30.97
N ALA A 15 -20.24 39.59 32.28
CA ALA A 15 -21.29 39.59 33.28
C ALA A 15 -21.88 41.00 33.47
N ALA A 16 -23.22 41.07 33.48
CA ALA A 16 -24.12 41.89 34.32
C ALA A 16 -23.89 43.43 34.41
N PRO A 17 -24.70 44.21 35.16
CA PRO A 17 -26.06 44.03 35.71
C PRO A 17 -26.99 45.22 35.40
N LEU A 18 -28.30 45.14 35.66
CA LEU A 18 -29.08 46.13 36.45
C LEU A 18 -30.61 45.92 36.34
N THR A 19 -31.27 46.20 37.47
CA THR A 19 -32.66 46.70 37.64
C THR A 19 -33.86 45.79 37.32
N LEU A 20 -34.41 45.16 38.36
CA LEU A 20 -35.77 45.39 38.88
C LEU A 20 -35.96 44.44 40.08
N LEU A 21 -35.52 44.78 41.30
CA LEU A 21 -36.35 45.40 42.34
C LEU A 21 -37.86 45.16 42.14
N VAL A 22 -38.49 44.55 43.16
CA VAL A 22 -39.82 44.90 43.71
C VAL A 22 -40.78 43.69 43.84
N LEU A 23 -41.13 43.40 45.10
CA LEU A 23 -42.36 42.78 45.65
C LEU A 23 -42.59 41.27 45.37
N ALA A 24 -43.12 40.45 46.27
CA ALA A 24 -43.41 40.48 47.70
C ALA A 24 -44.08 39.12 47.99
N LEU A 25 -43.82 38.57 49.18
CA LEU A 25 -44.70 37.70 49.97
C LEU A 25 -45.66 36.74 49.24
N GLY A 26 -45.35 35.44 49.28
CA GLY A 26 -46.29 34.37 49.01
C GLY A 26 -45.90 33.08 49.74
N CYS A 27 -46.08 33.06 51.06
CA CYS A 27 -45.96 31.85 51.88
C CYS A 27 -47.31 31.13 51.89
N GLY A 28 -47.35 29.88 51.46
CA GLY A 28 -48.50 28.99 51.60
C GLY A 28 -48.00 27.55 51.81
N PRO A 29 -48.22 26.94 52.99
CA PRO A 29 -47.92 25.53 53.21
C PRO A 29 -49.13 24.69 52.83
N GLY A 30 -48.90 23.65 52.04
CA GLY A 30 -49.92 22.69 51.62
C GLY A 30 -49.28 21.33 51.40
N ASP A 31 -48.72 20.75 52.47
CA ASP A 31 -48.36 19.34 52.54
C ASP A 31 -49.66 18.52 52.65
N GLU A 32 -50.10 17.93 51.53
CA GLU A 32 -51.05 16.83 51.53
C GLU A 32 -50.28 15.53 51.29
N ALA A 33 -49.79 14.95 52.38
CA ALA A 33 -49.25 13.60 52.42
C ALA A 33 -50.40 12.59 52.18
N GLY A 34 -50.41 11.99 50.99
CA GLY A 34 -51.26 10.84 50.66
C GLY A 34 -50.83 9.56 51.41
N PRO A 35 -51.75 8.60 51.57
CA PRO A 35 -51.61 7.46 52.47
C PRO A 35 -50.46 6.51 52.09
N SER A 36 -49.70 6.08 53.09
CA SER A 36 -48.63 5.09 52.99
C SER A 36 -49.18 3.69 52.69
N ASP A 37 -48.81 3.18 51.51
CA ASP A 37 -49.08 1.82 51.02
C ASP A 37 -48.04 0.86 51.64
N ASP A 38 -48.41 0.15 52.71
CA ASP A 38 -47.60 -0.87 53.39
C ASP A 38 -47.59 -2.21 52.60
N GLY A 39 -47.12 -2.15 51.36
CA GLY A 39 -46.76 -3.32 50.56
C GLY A 39 -45.25 -3.59 50.60
N PRO A 40 -44.78 -4.85 50.46
CA PRO A 40 -43.36 -5.14 50.35
C PRO A 40 -42.76 -4.34 49.19
N SER A 41 -41.79 -3.46 49.49
CA SER A 41 -41.16 -2.59 48.50
C SER A 41 -40.58 -3.42 47.35
N PRO A 42 -40.91 -3.10 46.09
CA PRO A 42 -40.47 -3.87 44.95
C PRO A 42 -38.93 -3.83 44.86
N PRO A 43 -38.29 -4.95 44.50
CA PRO A 43 -36.84 -4.99 44.36
C PRO A 43 -36.41 -4.00 43.28
N THR A 44 -35.51 -3.09 43.66
CA THR A 44 -34.93 -2.11 42.72
C THR A 44 -33.92 -2.83 41.83
N VAL A 45 -34.09 -2.69 40.52
CA VAL A 45 -33.20 -3.26 39.50
C VAL A 45 -32.57 -2.15 38.67
N GLU A 46 -31.29 -2.30 38.38
CA GLU A 46 -30.56 -1.40 37.50
C GLU A 46 -30.84 -1.79 36.05
N ILE A 47 -31.30 -0.82 35.25
CA ILE A 47 -31.56 -1.01 33.82
C ILE A 47 -30.75 -0.01 33.00
N THR A 48 -30.38 -0.42 31.79
CA THR A 48 -29.77 0.47 30.80
C THR A 48 -30.47 0.29 29.45
N THR A 49 -30.55 1.38 28.68
CA THR A 49 -31.22 1.39 27.38
C THR A 49 -30.23 1.07 26.26
N VAL A 50 -30.53 0.02 25.48
CA VAL A 50 -29.71 -0.39 24.33
C VAL A 50 -29.91 0.59 23.18
N GLN A 51 -28.80 1.09 22.63
CA GLN A 51 -28.80 1.99 21.49
C GLN A 51 -28.14 1.28 20.30
N ALA A 52 -28.88 1.16 19.19
CA ALA A 52 -28.33 0.62 17.96
C ALA A 52 -27.24 1.55 17.42
N ARG A 53 -26.04 1.03 17.21
CA ARG A 53 -24.92 1.73 16.58
C ARG A 53 -24.32 0.82 15.53
N THR A 54 -23.90 1.40 14.42
CA THR A 54 -23.20 0.65 13.37
C THR A 54 -21.80 0.31 13.86
N LEU A 55 -21.54 -0.98 14.07
CA LEU A 55 -20.22 -1.50 14.35
C LEU A 55 -19.51 -1.78 13.03
N ARG A 56 -18.29 -1.28 12.89
CA ARG A 56 -17.42 -1.61 11.75
C ARG A 56 -16.46 -2.70 12.19
N ASP A 57 -16.66 -3.90 11.67
CA ASP A 57 -15.72 -4.99 11.83
C ASP A 57 -14.55 -4.78 10.85
N MET A 58 -13.33 -4.71 11.37
CA MET A 58 -12.13 -4.47 10.57
C MET A 58 -11.13 -5.58 10.82
N ALA A 59 -10.81 -6.32 9.76
CA ALA A 59 -9.71 -7.27 9.75
C ALA A 59 -8.49 -6.62 9.09
N THR A 60 -7.35 -6.66 9.78
CA THR A 60 -6.06 -6.20 9.24
C THR A 60 -5.26 -7.41 8.83
N PHE A 61 -4.77 -7.41 7.58
CA PHE A 61 -3.94 -8.47 7.05
C PHE A 61 -2.56 -7.91 6.70
N SER A 62 -1.51 -8.65 7.08
CA SER A 62 -0.15 -8.39 6.66
C SER A 62 0.25 -9.43 5.61
N GLY A 63 0.75 -8.98 4.47
CA GLY A 63 1.25 -9.84 3.39
C GLY A 63 2.60 -9.34 2.89
N GLN A 64 3.34 -10.21 2.22
CA GLN A 64 4.62 -9.88 1.61
C GLN A 64 4.43 -9.71 0.10
N LEU A 65 5.05 -8.68 -0.48
CA LEU A 65 5.13 -8.53 -1.93
C LEU A 65 6.20 -9.47 -2.48
N SER A 66 5.85 -10.24 -3.50
CA SER A 66 6.78 -11.04 -4.30
C SER A 66 6.77 -10.52 -5.73
N ALA A 67 7.91 -10.57 -6.41
CA ALA A 67 7.95 -10.35 -7.84
C ALA A 67 7.11 -11.43 -8.53
N GLU A 68 6.25 -11.03 -9.47
CA GLU A 68 5.44 -11.96 -10.27
C GLU A 68 6.34 -12.83 -11.16
N ASN A 69 7.36 -12.21 -11.76
CA ASN A 69 8.30 -12.88 -12.66
C ASN A 69 9.74 -12.52 -12.28
N SER A 70 10.51 -13.51 -11.85
CA SER A 70 11.93 -13.38 -11.56
C SER A 70 12.70 -14.47 -12.30
N VAL A 71 13.56 -14.07 -13.23
CA VAL A 71 14.38 -15.00 -14.03
C VAL A 71 15.86 -14.75 -13.81
N MET A 72 16.61 -15.83 -13.62
CA MET A 72 18.07 -15.76 -13.54
C MET A 72 18.65 -15.96 -14.95
N VAL A 73 19.16 -14.89 -15.55
CA VAL A 73 19.78 -14.94 -16.88
C VAL A 73 21.18 -15.53 -16.75
N LYS A 74 21.49 -16.56 -17.57
CA LYS A 74 22.80 -17.21 -17.63
C LYS A 74 23.23 -17.34 -19.09
N ALA A 75 24.55 -17.28 -19.32
CA ALA A 75 25.11 -17.60 -20.63
C ALA A 75 24.96 -19.10 -20.91
N GLU A 76 24.50 -19.45 -22.11
CA GLU A 76 24.35 -20.86 -22.53
C GLU A 76 25.70 -21.55 -22.75
N THR A 77 26.74 -20.79 -23.08
CA THR A 77 28.09 -21.29 -23.38
C THR A 77 29.13 -20.57 -22.52
N ALA A 78 30.16 -21.30 -22.10
CA ALA A 78 31.31 -20.72 -21.41
C ALA A 78 32.11 -19.85 -22.39
N GLY A 79 32.40 -18.61 -22.00
CA GLY A 79 33.14 -17.67 -22.82
C GLY A 79 33.60 -16.45 -22.05
N VAL A 80 34.48 -15.67 -22.65
CA VAL A 80 34.93 -14.40 -22.08
C VAL A 80 33.94 -13.30 -22.46
N VAL A 81 33.48 -12.52 -21.48
CA VAL A 81 32.63 -11.35 -21.73
C VAL A 81 33.44 -10.31 -22.50
N ALA A 82 32.94 -9.90 -23.66
CA ALA A 82 33.49 -8.83 -24.46
C ALA A 82 32.92 -7.48 -24.03
N GLU A 83 31.59 -7.40 -23.89
CA GLU A 83 30.86 -6.17 -23.59
C GLU A 83 29.65 -6.45 -22.68
N ILE A 84 29.37 -5.49 -21.77
CA ILE A 84 28.15 -5.43 -20.97
C ILE A 84 27.35 -4.24 -21.51
N LEU A 85 26.09 -4.46 -21.89
CA LEU A 85 25.28 -3.52 -22.67
C LEU A 85 24.10 -2.95 -21.88
N PHE A 86 24.11 -3.09 -20.55
CA PHE A 86 23.09 -2.57 -19.64
C PHE A 86 23.75 -1.98 -18.39
N GLN A 87 23.01 -1.11 -17.71
CA GLN A 87 23.39 -0.53 -16.42
C GLN A 87 22.60 -1.18 -15.29
N GLU A 88 23.17 -1.16 -14.08
CA GLU A 88 22.49 -1.71 -12.91
C GLU A 88 21.20 -0.93 -12.61
N GLY A 89 20.09 -1.66 -12.48
CA GLY A 89 18.75 -1.08 -12.26
C GLY A 89 18.05 -0.57 -13.52
N GLU A 90 18.65 -0.76 -14.70
CA GLU A 90 18.04 -0.44 -15.99
C GLU A 90 16.88 -1.40 -16.31
N GLU A 91 15.79 -0.86 -16.85
CA GLU A 91 14.67 -1.65 -17.36
C GLU A 91 15.02 -2.20 -18.75
N VAL A 92 14.86 -3.50 -18.96
CA VAL A 92 15.26 -4.19 -20.20
C VAL A 92 14.10 -4.95 -20.81
N GLU A 93 14.06 -4.98 -22.14
CA GLU A 93 13.00 -5.64 -22.90
C GLU A 93 13.37 -7.08 -23.29
N ALA A 94 12.35 -7.90 -23.57
CA ALA A 94 12.56 -9.26 -24.05
C ALA A 94 13.28 -9.26 -25.40
N GLY A 95 14.39 -10.00 -25.49
CA GLY A 95 15.23 -10.07 -26.69
C GLY A 95 16.33 -9.01 -26.76
N GLN A 96 16.39 -8.08 -25.80
CA GLN A 96 17.50 -7.12 -25.70
C GLN A 96 18.81 -7.85 -25.39
N VAL A 97 19.88 -7.50 -26.11
CA VAL A 97 21.20 -8.06 -25.88
C VAL A 97 21.80 -7.41 -24.63
N LEU A 98 21.95 -8.20 -23.56
CA LEU A 98 22.51 -7.72 -22.29
C LEU A 98 24.03 -7.86 -22.24
N ILE A 99 24.56 -8.96 -22.75
CA ILE A 99 25.98 -9.30 -22.66
C ILE A 99 26.43 -9.87 -24.00
N ARG A 100 27.58 -9.41 -24.49
CA ARG A 100 28.24 -9.98 -25.67
C ARG A 100 29.44 -10.80 -25.24
N LEU A 101 29.49 -12.06 -25.66
CA LEU A 101 30.65 -12.92 -25.48
C LEU A 101 31.62 -12.75 -26.65
N ARG A 102 32.91 -12.96 -26.40
CA ARG A 102 33.94 -12.96 -27.45
C ARG A 102 33.74 -14.16 -28.38
N ASP A 103 33.63 -13.89 -29.68
CA ASP A 103 33.25 -14.85 -30.72
C ASP A 103 34.32 -15.04 -31.83
N ALA A 104 35.51 -14.46 -31.67
CA ALA A 104 36.54 -14.44 -32.71
C ALA A 104 36.96 -15.83 -33.21
N GLU A 105 37.08 -16.81 -32.31
CA GLU A 105 37.46 -18.19 -32.66
C GLU A 105 36.29 -18.95 -33.32
N GLN A 106 35.07 -18.71 -32.85
CA GLN A 106 33.84 -19.27 -33.41
C GLN A 106 33.62 -18.76 -34.84
N LEU A 107 33.81 -17.45 -35.07
CA LEU A 107 33.74 -16.85 -36.40
C LEU A 107 34.84 -17.35 -37.33
N ALA A 108 36.05 -17.57 -36.83
CA ALA A 108 37.12 -18.15 -37.64
C ALA A 108 36.76 -19.58 -38.11
N ARG A 109 36.29 -20.43 -37.19
CA ARG A 109 35.85 -21.79 -37.51
C ARG A 109 34.64 -21.81 -38.46
N LEU A 110 33.70 -20.88 -38.28
CA LEU A 110 32.56 -20.75 -39.18
C LEU A 110 33.02 -20.46 -40.62
N ARG A 111 33.92 -19.48 -40.80
CA ARG A 111 34.46 -19.14 -42.13
C ARG A 111 35.22 -20.31 -42.77
N GLU A 112 35.98 -21.07 -41.99
CA GLU A 112 36.65 -22.28 -42.47
C GLU A 112 35.64 -23.33 -42.95
N ALA A 113 34.60 -23.60 -42.16
CA ALA A 113 33.55 -24.55 -42.54
C ALA A 113 32.78 -24.10 -43.79
N GLU A 114 32.48 -22.80 -43.91
CA GLU A 114 31.83 -22.22 -45.10
C GLU A 114 32.69 -22.34 -46.36
N ALA A 115 34.01 -22.11 -46.24
CA ALA A 115 34.95 -22.29 -47.35
C ALA A 115 35.00 -23.76 -47.80
N ASN A 116 35.07 -24.69 -46.85
CA ASN A 116 35.05 -26.13 -47.13
C ASN A 116 33.74 -26.57 -47.80
N LEU A 117 32.60 -26.05 -47.32
CA LEU A 117 31.29 -26.30 -47.93
C LEU A 117 31.23 -25.78 -49.37
N SER A 118 31.76 -24.58 -49.62
CA SER A 118 31.81 -23.98 -50.96
C SER A 118 32.66 -24.82 -51.92
N LEU A 119 33.83 -25.27 -51.47
CA LEU A 119 34.69 -26.17 -52.25
C LEU A 119 33.99 -27.50 -52.56
N ALA A 120 33.38 -28.13 -51.56
CA ALA A 120 32.66 -29.40 -51.74
C ALA A 120 31.49 -29.26 -52.73
N LYS A 121 30.70 -28.19 -52.64
CA LYS A 121 29.64 -27.88 -53.60
C LYS A 121 30.19 -27.69 -55.03
N GLY A 122 31.32 -26.99 -55.16
CA GLY A 122 31.99 -26.81 -56.44
C GLY A 122 32.46 -28.12 -57.07
N VAL A 123 32.92 -29.06 -56.26
CA VAL A 123 33.30 -30.41 -56.71
C VAL A 123 32.07 -31.22 -57.09
N PHE A 124 31.03 -31.23 -56.26
CA PHE A 124 29.79 -31.97 -56.52
C PHE A 124 29.14 -31.54 -57.84
N ASN A 125 28.97 -30.23 -58.04
CA ASN A 125 28.39 -29.67 -59.27
C ASN A 125 29.22 -29.97 -60.52
N ARG A 126 30.52 -30.28 -60.36
CA ARG A 126 31.39 -30.68 -61.47
C ARG A 126 31.22 -32.16 -61.80
N THR A 127 30.95 -33.01 -60.82
CA THR A 127 30.79 -34.46 -60.98
C THR A 127 29.40 -34.84 -61.50
N GLU A 128 28.38 -34.03 -61.22
CA GLU A 128 27.00 -34.26 -61.71
C GLU A 128 26.73 -33.74 -63.14
N ARG A 129 27.74 -33.17 -63.81
CA ARG A 129 27.68 -32.82 -65.24
C ARG A 129 28.31 -33.91 -66.10
#